data_AF-A0A1F8L787-F1
#
_entry.id   AF-A0A1F8L787-F1
#
_cell.length_a   1.000
_cell.length_b   1.000
_cell.length_c   1.000
_cell.angle_alpha   90.00
_cell.angle_beta   90.00
_cell.angle_gamma   90.00
#
_symmetry.space_group_name_H-M   'P 1'
#
loop_
_entity.id
_entity.type
_entity.pdbx_description
1 polymer ?
#
loop_
_entity_poly.entity_id
_entity_poly.type
_entity_poly.pdbx_seq_one_letter_code
_entity_poly.pdbx_strand_id
1 'polypeptide(L)'
;MDFFRYSDVELDYLKSQDKILAQAIKRIGLIERAVIPDLFTALVSSIVHQQISNKAGATVWGRVIQLLGTVTPETVTAASLEAIQHCGMSFRKAGYIKSIGSAIASGELDLAELPSLPDSEVISRLSGQPGIGVWT
;
A
#
# COMPACT_ATOMS: atom_id res chain seq x y z
N MET A 1 -12.92 -8.56 2.15
CA MET A 1 -11.48 -8.46 1.88
C MET A 1 -11.25 -9.04 0.52
N ASP A 2 -10.55 -8.31 -0.33
CA ASP A 2 -10.15 -8.85 -1.62
C ASP A 2 -8.80 -9.54 -1.46
N PHE A 3 -8.58 -10.56 -2.28
CA PHE A 3 -7.35 -11.34 -2.28
C PHE A 3 -6.67 -11.22 -3.64
N PHE A 4 -5.34 -11.27 -3.63
CA PHE A 4 -4.54 -11.32 -4.85
C PHE A 4 -4.92 -12.57 -5.64
N ARG A 5 -5.31 -12.39 -6.90
CA ARG A 5 -5.82 -13.46 -7.75
C ARG A 5 -4.69 -14.05 -8.58
N TYR A 6 -4.53 -15.36 -8.46
CA TYR A 6 -3.65 -16.19 -9.27
C TYR A 6 -4.22 -17.61 -9.31
N SER A 7 -3.74 -18.42 -10.23
CA SER A 7 -4.32 -19.72 -10.57
C SER A 7 -3.27 -20.83 -10.58
N ASP A 8 -3.71 -22.04 -10.94
CA ASP A 8 -2.81 -23.16 -11.19
C ASP A 8 -1.83 -22.87 -12.34
N VAL A 9 -2.14 -21.95 -13.26
CA VAL A 9 -1.24 -21.56 -14.35
C VAL A 9 0.08 -20.99 -13.79
N GLU A 10 -0.01 -20.00 -12.90
CA GLU A 10 1.17 -19.39 -12.29
C GLU A 10 1.88 -20.39 -11.36
N LEU A 11 1.12 -21.19 -10.62
CA LEU A 11 1.67 -22.18 -9.70
C LEU A 11 2.44 -23.28 -10.43
N ASP A 12 1.91 -23.80 -11.53
CA ASP A 12 2.53 -24.87 -12.30
C ASP A 12 3.78 -24.38 -13.03
N TYR A 13 3.76 -23.14 -13.54
CA TYR A 13 4.96 -22.49 -14.04
C TYR A 13 6.05 -22.44 -12.96
N LEU A 14 5.75 -21.93 -11.76
CA LEU A 14 6.73 -21.84 -10.68
C LEU A 14 7.26 -23.21 -10.24
N LYS A 15 6.39 -24.23 -10.16
CA LYS A 15 6.80 -25.62 -9.86
C LYS A 15 7.74 -26.18 -10.93
N SER A 16 7.57 -25.80 -12.19
CA SER A 16 8.43 -26.28 -13.27
C SER A 16 9.82 -25.63 -13.29
N GLN A 17 9.94 -24.40 -12.76
CA GLN A 17 11.22 -23.66 -12.72
C GLN A 17 12.14 -24.13 -11.58
N ASP A 18 11.59 -24.56 -10.44
CA ASP A 18 12.40 -24.90 -9.25
C ASP A 18 11.76 -26.05 -8.44
N LYS A 19 12.52 -27.14 -8.24
CA LYS A 19 12.08 -28.34 -7.50
C LYS A 19 11.88 -28.07 -6.00
N ILE A 20 12.69 -27.21 -5.38
CA ILE A 20 12.56 -26.85 -3.96
C ILE A 20 11.29 -26.01 -3.79
N LEU A 21 11.08 -25.04 -4.68
CA LEU A 21 9.85 -24.24 -4.70
C LEU A 21 8.62 -25.13 -4.94
N ALA A 22 8.71 -26.12 -5.83
CA ALA A 22 7.61 -27.05 -6.10
C ALA A 22 7.19 -27.85 -4.86
N GLN A 23 8.17 -28.34 -4.08
CA GLN A 23 7.89 -29.03 -2.81
C GLN A 23 7.24 -28.09 -1.80
N ALA A 24 7.68 -26.83 -1.72
CA ALA A 24 7.08 -25.83 -0.84
C ALA A 24 5.62 -25.55 -1.25
N ILE A 25 5.34 -25.33 -2.53
CA ILE A 25 3.98 -25.11 -3.05
C ILE A 25 3.10 -26.33 -2.76
N LYS A 26 3.58 -27.56 -2.97
CA LYS A 26 2.81 -28.78 -2.67
C LYS A 26 2.48 -28.92 -1.18
N ARG A 27 3.39 -28.50 -0.30
CA ARG A 27 3.19 -28.57 1.16
C ARG A 27 2.26 -27.46 1.68
N ILE A 28 2.42 -26.25 1.18
CA ILE A 28 1.71 -25.05 1.68
C ILE A 28 0.33 -24.93 1.04
N GLY A 29 0.20 -25.26 -0.25
CA GLY A 29 -1.02 -25.04 -1.02
C GLY A 29 -1.18 -23.59 -1.48
N LEU A 30 -2.42 -23.22 -1.81
CA LEU A 30 -2.78 -21.86 -2.19
C LEU A 30 -2.60 -20.91 -1.00
N ILE A 31 -2.02 -19.74 -1.24
CA ILE A 31 -1.80 -18.68 -0.26
C ILE A 31 -2.79 -17.56 -0.53
N GLU A 32 -3.67 -17.32 0.42
CA GLU A 32 -4.56 -16.18 0.39
C GLU A 32 -3.83 -14.92 0.87
N ARG A 33 -3.50 -14.02 -0.05
CA ARG A 33 -2.91 -12.71 0.26
C ARG A 33 -3.95 -11.62 0.14
N ALA A 34 -4.37 -11.06 1.28
CA ALA A 34 -5.30 -9.92 1.28
C ALA A 34 -4.69 -8.70 0.58
N VAL A 35 -5.52 -7.94 -0.12
CA VAL A 35 -5.16 -6.70 -0.82
C VAL A 35 -6.09 -5.56 -0.41
N ILE A 36 -5.58 -4.34 -0.55
CA ILE A 36 -6.38 -3.12 -0.53
C ILE A 36 -6.58 -2.73 -2.00
N PRO A 37 -7.80 -2.82 -2.56
CA PRO A 37 -8.02 -2.61 -4.00
C PRO A 37 -7.76 -1.19 -4.45
N ASP A 38 -8.13 -0.22 -3.61
CA ASP A 38 -7.91 1.20 -3.87
C ASP A 38 -6.44 1.56 -3.64
N LEU A 39 -5.78 2.05 -4.69
CA LEU A 39 -4.34 2.29 -4.68
C LEU A 39 -3.95 3.42 -3.71
N PHE A 40 -4.76 4.47 -3.61
CA PHE A 40 -4.51 5.55 -2.66
C PHE A 40 -4.57 5.06 -1.22
N THR A 41 -5.63 4.33 -0.86
CA THR A 41 -5.81 3.70 0.44
C THR A 41 -4.64 2.75 0.74
N ALA A 42 -4.21 1.97 -0.25
CA ALA A 42 -3.07 1.06 -0.11
C ALA A 42 -1.77 1.81 0.20
N LEU A 43 -1.48 2.91 -0.50
CA LEU A 43 -0.29 3.73 -0.28
C LEU A 43 -0.27 4.36 1.12
N VAL A 44 -1.39 4.93 1.57
CA VAL A 44 -1.51 5.49 2.93
C VAL A 44 -1.31 4.39 3.98
N SER A 45 -1.94 3.22 3.79
CA SER A 45 -1.74 2.06 4.66
C SER A 45 -0.28 1.62 4.72
N SER A 46 0.42 1.57 3.59
CA SER A 46 1.85 1.23 3.54
C SER A 46 2.68 2.20 4.38
N ILE A 47 2.48 3.52 4.25
CA ILE A 47 3.20 4.53 5.06
C ILE A 47 2.93 4.35 6.56
N VAL A 48 1.68 4.05 6.93
CA VAL A 48 1.31 3.77 8.33
C VAL A 48 2.13 2.60 8.89
N HIS A 49 2.24 1.49 8.14
CA HIS A 49 2.89 0.26 8.58
C HIS A 49 4.43 0.29 8.58
N GLN A 50 5.06 1.32 8.01
CA GLN A 50 6.53 1.41 7.95
C GLN A 50 7.18 1.31 9.35
N GLN A 51 8.25 0.51 9.48
CA GLN A 51 9.10 0.43 10.68
C GLN A 51 8.39 0.08 12.01
N ILE A 52 7.21 -0.55 11.94
CA ILE A 52 6.47 -1.00 13.13
C ILE A 52 5.96 -2.43 12.91
N SER A 53 5.57 -3.11 13.99
CA SER A 53 5.00 -4.46 13.88
C SER A 53 3.63 -4.44 13.21
N ASN A 54 3.23 -5.56 12.61
CA ASN A 54 1.88 -5.71 12.00
C ASN A 54 0.76 -5.38 12.99
N LYS A 55 0.89 -5.76 14.27
CA LYS A 55 -0.10 -5.47 15.32
C LYS A 55 -0.19 -3.98 15.64
N ALA A 56 0.96 -3.30 15.73
CA ALA A 56 1.00 -1.85 15.94
C ALA A 56 0.41 -1.12 14.72
N GLY A 57 0.81 -1.53 13.51
CA GLY A 57 0.29 -0.97 12.26
C GLY A 57 -1.21 -1.10 12.13
N ALA A 58 -1.78 -2.28 12.41
CA ALA A 58 -3.23 -2.49 12.42
C ALA A 58 -3.96 -1.58 13.43
N THR A 59 -3.35 -1.31 14.59
CA THR A 59 -3.93 -0.42 15.61
C THR A 59 -3.94 1.04 15.14
N VAL A 60 -2.83 1.51 14.56
CA VAL A 60 -2.74 2.86 14.00
C VAL A 60 -3.67 3.01 12.80
N TRP A 61 -3.71 2.01 11.91
CA TRP A 61 -4.58 1.97 10.75
C TRP A 61 -6.06 2.06 11.15
N GLY A 62 -6.50 1.32 12.17
CA GLY A 62 -7.87 1.41 12.68
C GLY A 62 -8.24 2.83 13.14
N ARG A 63 -7.33 3.56 13.77
CA ARG A 63 -7.55 4.97 14.16
C ARG A 63 -7.58 5.91 12.95
N VAL A 64 -6.80 5.64 11.91
CA VAL A 64 -6.84 6.40 10.65
C VAL A 64 -8.20 6.22 9.96
N ILE A 65 -8.69 4.98 9.86
CA ILE A 65 -10.03 4.70 9.32
C ILE A 65 -11.12 5.38 10.16
N GLN A 66 -11.01 5.36 11.48
CA GLN A 66 -11.97 6.05 12.36
C GLN A 66 -11.95 7.57 12.16
N LEU A 67 -10.76 8.16 11.94
CA LEU A 67 -10.60 9.60 11.72
C LEU A 67 -11.16 10.05 10.35
N LEU A 68 -10.80 9.33 9.28
CA LEU A 68 -11.04 9.77 7.91
C LEU A 68 -12.33 9.17 7.32
N GLY A 69 -12.86 8.10 7.90
CA GLY A 69 -13.88 7.27 7.28
C GLY A 69 -13.32 6.58 6.04
N THR A 70 -13.71 7.08 4.87
CA THR A 70 -13.12 6.61 3.60
C THR A 70 -11.79 7.33 3.37
N VAL A 71 -10.72 6.59 3.12
CA VAL A 71 -9.40 7.18 2.86
C VAL A 71 -9.35 7.62 1.41
N THR A 72 -9.37 8.94 1.20
CA THR A 72 -9.38 9.60 -0.12
C THR A 72 -8.44 10.80 -0.08
N PRO A 73 -7.94 11.28 -1.23
CA PRO A 73 -7.14 12.50 -1.27
C PRO A 73 -7.85 13.67 -0.56
N GLU A 74 -9.17 13.78 -0.71
CA GLU A 74 -10.00 14.83 -0.11
C GLU A 74 -10.09 14.69 1.42
N THR A 75 -10.34 13.49 1.93
CA THR A 75 -10.43 13.28 3.39
C THR A 75 -9.08 13.47 4.07
N VAL A 76 -8.00 13.05 3.42
CA VAL A 76 -6.62 13.25 3.92
C VAL A 76 -6.22 14.73 3.91
N THR A 77 -6.52 15.46 2.83
CA THR A 77 -6.15 16.88 2.72
C THR A 77 -6.95 17.76 3.69
N ALA A 78 -8.23 17.44 3.89
CA ALA A 78 -9.12 18.12 4.84
C ALA A 78 -8.74 17.92 6.32
N ALA A 79 -8.17 16.76 6.69
CA ALA A 79 -7.72 16.52 8.05
C ALA A 79 -6.47 17.34 8.39
N SER A 80 -6.37 17.83 9.64
CA SER A 80 -5.15 18.52 10.09
C SER A 80 -3.98 17.55 10.22
N LEU A 81 -2.75 18.08 10.11
CA LEU A 81 -1.54 17.28 10.27
C LEU A 81 -1.50 16.64 11.67
N GLU A 82 -1.90 17.41 12.68
CA GLU A 82 -1.99 16.98 14.07
C GLU A 82 -3.00 15.85 14.22
N ALA A 83 -4.18 15.94 13.60
CA ALA A 83 -5.19 14.90 13.70
C ALA A 83 -4.68 13.55 13.16
N ILE A 84 -4.02 13.56 11.99
CA ILE A 84 -3.42 12.35 11.41
C ILE A 84 -2.30 11.82 12.31
N GLN A 85 -1.46 12.71 12.85
CA GLN A 85 -0.39 12.32 13.76
C GLN A 85 -0.94 11.65 15.04
N HIS A 86 -2.04 12.17 15.59
CA HIS A 86 -2.71 11.63 16.78
C HIS A 86 -3.31 10.23 16.59
N CYS A 87 -3.41 9.72 15.36
CA CYS A 87 -3.71 8.30 15.12
C CYS A 87 -2.60 7.37 15.66
N GLY A 88 -1.43 7.90 16.04
CA GLY A 88 -0.35 7.14 16.68
C GLY A 88 0.85 6.94 15.77
N MET A 89 1.14 7.92 14.92
CA MET A 89 2.31 7.94 14.05
C MET A 89 3.18 9.18 14.29
N SER A 90 4.34 9.24 13.66
CA SER A 90 5.19 10.43 13.71
C SER A 90 4.64 11.55 12.83
N PHE A 91 4.99 12.80 13.15
CA PHE A 91 4.71 13.95 12.28
C PHE A 91 5.27 13.76 10.86
N ARG A 92 6.41 13.07 10.74
CA ARG A 92 7.02 12.76 9.44
C ARG A 92 6.08 11.89 8.58
N LYS A 93 5.54 10.80 9.13
CA LYS A 93 4.57 9.95 8.40
C LYS A 93 3.28 10.70 8.09
N ALA A 94 2.76 11.46 9.05
CA ALA A 94 1.57 12.29 8.81
C ALA A 94 1.80 13.30 7.67
N GLY A 95 3.00 13.90 7.61
CA GLY A 95 3.41 14.80 6.54
C GLY A 95 3.47 14.11 5.17
N TYR A 96 4.01 12.90 5.10
CA TYR A 96 4.04 12.11 3.86
C TYR A 96 2.64 11.79 3.35
N ILE A 97 1.74 11.36 4.24
CA ILE A 97 0.33 11.08 3.93
C ILE A 97 -0.36 12.35 3.40
N LYS A 98 -0.15 13.51 4.04
CA LYS A 98 -0.68 14.79 3.53
C LYS A 98 -0.07 15.16 2.17
N SER A 99 1.24 14.99 1.99
CA SER A 99 1.93 15.33 0.74
C SER A 99 1.37 14.54 -0.44
N ILE A 100 1.19 13.22 -0.29
CA ILE A 100 0.66 12.39 -1.37
C ILE A 100 -0.83 12.66 -1.63
N GLY A 101 -1.61 12.92 -0.58
CA GLY A 101 -3.00 13.37 -0.74
C GLY A 101 -3.08 14.67 -1.55
N SER A 102 -2.23 15.65 -1.25
CA SER A 102 -2.16 16.90 -2.00
C SER A 102 -1.71 16.70 -3.45
N ALA A 103 -0.69 15.89 -3.70
CA ALA A 103 -0.18 15.63 -5.05
C ALA A 103 -1.24 14.98 -5.97
N ILE A 104 -2.08 14.10 -5.42
CA ILE A 104 -3.16 13.49 -6.18
C ILE A 104 -4.33 14.46 -6.36
N ALA A 105 -4.71 15.19 -5.31
CA ALA A 105 -5.79 16.18 -5.39
C ALA A 105 -5.46 17.35 -6.34
N SER A 106 -4.18 17.69 -6.51
CA SER A 106 -3.72 18.72 -7.45
C SER A 106 -3.54 18.21 -8.89
N GLY A 107 -3.57 16.90 -9.11
CA GLY A 107 -3.26 16.26 -10.40
C GLY A 107 -1.77 16.17 -10.72
N GLU A 108 -0.88 16.43 -9.76
CA GLU A 108 0.57 16.21 -9.92
C GLU A 108 0.91 14.71 -10.03
N LEU A 109 0.12 13.86 -9.36
CA LEU A 109 0.21 12.40 -9.43
C LEU A 109 -1.14 11.81 -9.82
N ASP A 110 -1.22 11.17 -10.98
CA ASP A 110 -2.41 10.42 -11.39
C ASP A 110 -2.20 8.93 -11.09
N LEU A 111 -2.94 8.38 -10.13
CA LEU A 111 -2.87 6.95 -9.82
C LEU A 111 -3.54 6.07 -10.88
N ALA A 112 -4.44 6.63 -11.69
CA ALA A 112 -5.20 5.88 -12.69
C ALA A 112 -4.36 5.51 -13.92
N GLU A 113 -3.27 6.24 -14.19
CA GLU A 113 -2.37 5.95 -15.30
C GLU A 113 -1.40 4.79 -14.99
N LEU A 114 -1.09 4.55 -13.71
CA LEU A 114 -0.03 3.63 -13.28
C LEU A 114 -0.20 2.20 -13.79
N PRO A 115 -1.40 1.59 -13.85
CA PRO A 115 -1.58 0.24 -14.38
C PRO A 115 -1.17 0.07 -15.85
N SER A 116 -1.06 1.16 -16.60
CA SER A 116 -0.65 1.16 -18.02
C SER A 116 0.85 1.32 -18.24
N LEU A 117 1.60 1.61 -17.16
CA LEU A 117 3.03 1.91 -17.23
C LEU A 117 3.88 0.67 -16.93
N PRO A 118 5.11 0.58 -17.46
CA PRO A 118 6.07 -0.43 -17.03
C PRO A 118 6.44 -0.28 -15.56
N ASP A 119 6.77 -1.38 -14.89
CA ASP A 119 7.15 -1.41 -13.46
C ASP A 119 8.22 -0.37 -13.10
N SER A 120 9.23 -0.18 -13.95
CA SER A 120 10.30 0.80 -13.72
C SER A 120 9.78 2.24 -13.63
N GLU A 121 8.78 2.57 -14.45
CA GLU A 121 8.17 3.91 -14.45
C GLU A 121 7.24 4.07 -13.24
N VAL A 122 6.46 3.04 -12.90
CA VAL A 122 5.62 3.02 -11.69
C VAL A 122 6.49 3.25 -10.44
N ILE A 123 7.60 2.51 -10.32
CA ILE A 123 8.56 2.66 -9.24
C ILE A 123 9.13 4.07 -9.21
N SER A 124 9.56 4.62 -10.36
CA SER A 124 10.12 5.97 -10.44
C SER A 124 9.11 7.04 -9.99
N ARG A 125 7.85 6.96 -10.42
CA ARG A 125 6.81 7.93 -10.06
C ARG A 125 6.44 7.87 -8.58
N LEU A 126 6.25 6.68 -8.05
CA LEU A 126 5.89 6.49 -6.64
C LEU A 126 7.04 6.84 -5.71
N SER A 127 8.27 6.37 -6.01
CA SER A 127 9.44 6.66 -5.16
C SER A 127 9.95 8.09 -5.26
N GLY A 128 9.47 8.88 -6.23
CA GLY A 128 9.66 10.33 -6.25
C GLY A 128 8.88 11.07 -5.15
N GLN A 129 7.87 10.42 -4.56
CA GLN A 129 7.03 11.03 -3.53
C GLN A 129 7.69 10.97 -2.15
N PRO A 130 7.59 12.04 -1.33
CA PRO A 130 8.15 12.03 0.02
C PRO A 130 7.62 10.87 0.87
N GLY A 131 8.54 10.06 1.41
CA GLY A 131 8.19 8.95 2.29
C GLY A 131 7.90 7.62 1.60
N ILE A 132 7.97 7.58 0.27
CA ILE A 132 7.89 6.37 -0.53
C ILE A 132 9.28 6.12 -1.12
N GLY A 133 9.85 4.95 -0.85
CA GLY A 133 11.08 4.49 -1.48
C GLY A 133 10.78 3.26 -2.33
N VAL A 134 11.75 2.77 -3.10
CA VAL A 134 11.59 1.60 -4.01
C VAL A 134 10.98 0.36 -3.34
N TRP A 135 11.20 0.17 -2.04
CA TRP A 135 10.63 -0.95 -1.29
C TRP A 135 9.14 -0.77 -0.96
N THR A 136 8.68 0.47 -0.80
CA THR A 136 7.28 0.82 -0.48
C THR A 136 6.46 0.88 -1.76
#